data_AF-A0A6A6FSP5-F1
#
_entry.id   AF-A0A6A6FSP5-F1
#
_cell.length_a   1.000
_cell.length_b   1.000
_cell.length_c   1.000
_cell.angle_alpha   90.00
_cell.angle_beta   90.00
_cell.angle_gamma   90.00
#
_symmetry.space_group_name_H-M   'P 1'
#
loop_
_entity.id
_entity.type
_entity.pdbx_description
1 polymer ?
#
loop_
_entity_poly.entity_id
_entity_poly.type
_entity_poly.pdbx_seq_one_letter_code
_entity_poly.pdbx_strand_id
1 'polypeptide(L)'
;DSPEANVQQAIRLFCESGSANNGGEEVLHLPVIVESAESSPAAAANAALQIKRFLGKEWSPKLHVQYNAIMLIRILSDNPGPRFTRNFDKSFVNTVKDMLRNCRDPSTQQILRETLDHLENDKAYDEGLQGLFQMWRKEKGQGASFTMGGQRAAFMGQNGHQAPTHGYERSGATGRRDRQSGLPSAVELASRIEEAKNTAKILLQLVQSTLTEDLLNNELVKEFSERCQSAQKSMQIYINATEPAPDHDTMQTLIETNEQLSLATSRYQRALLAARRAVGVSTSPQESGQPGTENVTSAFTAPPGPPPGQKQQYNSAFAAPTTEKEPTFAPPKRTNTNELENAYSVEAPKVSPLPPPENYGASSVSPQRPALGAYHNSDITQSYVGRQQSAANGLSMHGA
;
A
#
# COMPACT_ATOMS: atom_id res chain seq x y z
N ASP A 1 -1.02 -13.28 32.21
CA ASP A 1 -0.68 -11.96 31.66
C ASP A 1 -1.86 -11.01 31.68
N SER A 2 -1.64 -9.73 31.97
CA SER A 2 -2.70 -8.72 31.97
C SER A 2 -2.71 -7.95 30.64
N PRO A 3 -3.89 -7.50 30.15
CA PRO A 3 -3.98 -6.76 28.89
C PRO A 3 -3.16 -5.46 28.90
N GLU A 4 -2.98 -4.85 30.08
CA GLU A 4 -2.15 -3.66 30.28
C GLU A 4 -0.66 -3.90 30.01
N ALA A 5 -0.13 -5.06 30.39
CA ALA A 5 1.25 -5.43 30.13
C ALA A 5 1.43 -5.87 28.67
N ASN A 6 0.47 -6.64 28.16
CA ASN A 6 0.48 -7.16 26.79
C ASN A 6 0.47 -6.03 25.76
N VAL A 7 -0.38 -5.02 25.92
CA VAL A 7 -0.45 -3.89 24.98
C VAL A 7 0.86 -3.11 24.93
N GLN A 8 1.50 -2.88 26.09
CA GLN A 8 2.78 -2.15 26.14
C GLN A 8 3.91 -2.95 25.48
N GLN A 9 3.97 -4.26 25.73
CA GLN A 9 4.97 -5.14 25.13
C GLN A 9 4.76 -5.24 23.61
N ALA A 10 3.54 -5.50 23.17
CA ALA A 10 3.22 -5.63 21.75
C ALA A 10 3.48 -4.33 20.98
N ILE A 11 3.15 -3.16 21.54
CA ILE A 11 3.48 -1.86 20.94
C ILE A 11 4.99 -1.66 20.83
N ARG A 12 5.78 -2.05 21.83
CA ARG A 12 7.25 -1.98 21.74
C ARG A 12 7.78 -2.86 20.61
N LEU A 13 7.34 -4.11 20.57
CA LEU A 13 7.75 -5.04 19.52
C LEU A 13 7.35 -4.52 18.14
N PHE A 14 6.13 -4.00 17.96
CA PHE A 14 5.68 -3.37 16.71
C PHE A 14 6.53 -2.16 16.29
N CYS A 15 6.81 -1.25 17.22
CA CYS A 15 7.54 -0.04 16.88
C CYS A 15 9.03 -0.30 16.62
N GLU A 16 9.63 -1.30 17.25
CA GLU A 16 11.07 -1.59 17.15
C GLU A 16 11.42 -2.62 16.05
N SER A 17 10.45 -3.33 15.48
CA SER A 17 10.66 -4.42 14.51
C SER A 17 11.15 -3.98 13.11
N GLY A 18 11.30 -2.68 12.84
CA GLY A 18 11.64 -2.17 11.49
C GLY A 18 13.11 -1.83 11.23
N SER A 19 14.06 -2.09 12.16
CA SER A 19 15.39 -1.48 12.04
C SER A 19 16.43 -2.24 11.20
N ALA A 20 16.16 -3.47 10.74
CA ALA A 20 17.07 -4.23 9.86
C ALA A 20 16.38 -5.44 9.22
N ASN A 21 16.23 -5.44 7.89
CA ASN A 21 15.94 -6.61 7.02
C ASN A 21 14.71 -7.49 7.26
N ASN A 22 13.91 -7.30 8.31
CA ASN A 22 12.74 -8.13 8.64
C ASN A 22 11.41 -7.38 8.52
N GLY A 23 11.17 -6.69 7.41
CA GLY A 23 9.88 -6.03 7.18
C GLY A 23 8.74 -7.08 7.10
N GLY A 24 7.80 -7.02 8.05
CA GLY A 24 6.61 -7.87 8.08
C GLY A 24 6.32 -8.55 9.42
N GLU A 25 7.28 -8.64 10.33
CA GLU A 25 7.06 -9.21 11.68
C GLU A 25 6.16 -8.30 12.53
N GLU A 26 6.23 -6.98 12.31
CA GLU A 26 5.41 -5.99 12.99
C GLU A 26 3.91 -6.26 12.84
N VAL A 27 3.47 -6.73 11.67
CA VAL A 27 2.05 -6.97 11.38
C VAL A 27 1.46 -8.04 12.30
N LEU A 28 2.29 -8.97 12.79
CA LEU A 28 1.87 -10.05 13.69
C LEU A 28 1.44 -9.51 15.07
N HIS A 29 1.92 -8.34 15.48
CA HIS A 29 1.59 -7.75 16.77
C HIS A 29 0.29 -6.94 16.76
N LEU A 30 -0.18 -6.51 15.58
CA LEU A 30 -1.36 -5.65 15.47
C LEU A 30 -2.64 -6.22 16.11
N PRO A 31 -3.02 -7.50 15.88
CA PRO A 31 -4.21 -8.06 16.51
C PRO A 31 -4.16 -7.98 18.04
N VAL A 32 -3.01 -8.34 18.62
CA VAL A 32 -2.81 -8.32 20.09
C VAL A 32 -2.88 -6.89 20.63
N ILE A 33 -2.34 -5.91 19.92
CA ILE A 33 -2.39 -4.50 20.32
C ILE A 33 -3.84 -4.02 20.37
N VAL A 34 -4.62 -4.27 19.31
CA VAL A 34 -6.02 -3.85 19.20
C VAL A 34 -6.88 -4.56 20.25
N GLU A 35 -6.80 -5.89 20.34
CA GLU A 35 -7.56 -6.69 21.31
C GLU A 35 -7.25 -6.27 22.76
N SER A 36 -5.97 -6.07 23.08
CA SER A 36 -5.57 -5.64 24.42
C SER A 36 -6.08 -4.24 24.73
N ALA A 37 -5.96 -3.29 23.79
CA ALA A 37 -6.47 -1.92 23.97
C ALA A 37 -8.01 -1.87 24.05
N GLU A 38 -8.71 -2.77 23.35
CA GLU A 38 -10.17 -2.89 23.41
C GLU A 38 -10.65 -3.50 24.74
N SER A 39 -9.90 -4.46 25.28
CA SER A 39 -10.29 -5.25 26.44
C SER A 39 -10.49 -4.45 27.73
N SER A 40 -9.72 -3.36 27.95
CA SER A 40 -9.79 -2.56 29.18
C SER A 40 -9.48 -1.08 28.95
N PRO A 41 -10.14 -0.15 29.67
CA PRO A 41 -9.79 1.27 29.61
C PRO A 41 -8.35 1.57 30.04
N ALA A 42 -7.82 0.81 31.00
CA ALA A 42 -6.45 0.97 31.48
C ALA A 42 -5.42 0.56 30.41
N ALA A 43 -5.71 -0.50 29.65
CA ALA A 43 -4.88 -0.93 28.53
C ALA A 43 -4.87 0.13 27.40
N ALA A 44 -6.03 0.71 27.05
CA ALA A 44 -6.10 1.82 26.09
C ALA A 44 -5.29 3.06 26.55
N ALA A 45 -5.36 3.40 27.84
CA ALA A 45 -4.56 4.49 28.42
C ALA A 45 -3.05 4.19 28.36
N ASN A 46 -2.65 2.96 28.67
CA ASN A 46 -1.26 2.51 28.57
C ASN A 46 -0.75 2.51 27.12
N ALA A 47 -1.59 2.16 26.15
CA ALA A 47 -1.27 2.25 24.73
C ALA A 47 -0.98 3.70 24.33
N ALA A 48 -1.87 4.65 24.68
CA ALA A 48 -1.68 6.06 24.38
C ALA A 48 -0.41 6.63 25.04
N LEU A 49 -0.13 6.24 26.30
CA LEU A 49 1.08 6.65 27.00
C LEU A 49 2.35 6.13 26.33
N GLN A 50 2.36 4.86 25.90
CA GLN A 50 3.52 4.24 25.26
C GLN A 50 3.77 4.84 23.87
N ILE A 51 2.71 5.05 23.08
CA ILE A 51 2.79 5.73 21.78
C ILE A 51 3.34 7.15 21.96
N LYS A 52 2.83 7.93 22.92
CA LYS A 52 3.34 9.28 23.23
C LYS A 52 4.85 9.28 23.48
N ARG A 53 5.36 8.31 24.25
CA ARG A 53 6.80 8.16 24.50
C ARG A 53 7.56 7.96 23.19
N PHE A 54 7.10 7.08 22.32
CA PHE A 54 7.75 6.83 21.04
C PHE A 54 7.73 8.02 20.06
N LEU A 55 6.78 8.94 20.18
CA LEU A 55 6.79 10.21 19.44
C LEU A 55 7.75 11.24 20.03
N GLY A 56 8.24 11.02 21.26
CA GLY A 56 9.11 11.91 22.01
C GLY A 56 10.48 12.16 21.37
N LYS A 57 11.17 13.19 21.87
CA LYS A 57 12.49 13.62 21.37
C LYS A 57 13.55 12.53 21.56
N GLU A 58 13.41 11.72 22.60
CA GLU A 58 14.31 10.61 22.89
C GLU A 58 14.33 9.53 21.79
N TRP A 59 13.27 9.44 20.98
CA TRP A 59 13.16 8.49 19.87
C TRP A 59 13.37 9.13 18.49
N SER A 60 13.66 10.43 18.42
CA SER A 60 13.92 11.12 17.14
C SER A 60 15.10 10.56 16.32
N PRO A 61 16.13 9.92 16.91
CA PRO A 61 17.16 9.24 16.12
C PRO A 61 16.66 7.95 15.44
N LYS A 62 15.54 7.37 15.91
CA LYS A 62 14.96 6.12 15.42
C LYS A 62 13.65 6.40 14.67
N LEU A 63 13.76 6.96 13.47
CA LEU A 63 12.63 7.41 12.66
C LEU A 63 11.59 6.32 12.39
N HIS A 64 12.02 5.06 12.18
CA HIS A 64 11.10 3.93 11.98
C HIS A 64 10.16 3.70 13.19
N VAL A 65 10.66 3.89 14.42
CA VAL A 65 9.84 3.77 15.65
C VAL A 65 8.76 4.85 15.67
N GLN A 66 9.13 6.08 15.31
CA GLN A 66 8.20 7.20 15.23
C GLN A 66 7.14 7.00 14.15
N TYR A 67 7.55 6.53 12.97
CA TYR A 67 6.65 6.17 11.88
C TYR A 67 5.64 5.10 12.33
N ASN A 68 6.12 4.01 12.92
CA ASN A 68 5.27 2.92 13.41
C ASN A 68 4.32 3.41 14.52
N ALA A 69 4.79 4.29 15.41
CA ALA A 69 3.94 4.89 16.43
C ALA A 69 2.82 5.76 15.82
N ILE A 70 3.07 6.50 14.73
CA ILE A 70 2.03 7.24 14.00
C ILE A 70 1.01 6.29 13.38
N MET A 71 1.45 5.19 12.78
CA MET A 71 0.55 4.16 12.25
C MET A 71 -0.39 3.61 13.33
N LEU A 72 0.13 3.38 14.54
CA LEU A 72 -0.70 2.96 15.67
C LEU A 72 -1.72 4.02 16.11
N ILE A 73 -1.42 5.32 16.01
CA ILE A 73 -2.42 6.38 16.26
C ILE A 73 -3.59 6.19 15.31
N ARG A 74 -3.33 5.98 14.02
CA ARG A 74 -4.38 5.79 13.01
C ARG A 74 -5.20 4.53 13.29
N ILE A 75 -4.53 3.38 13.41
CA ILE A 75 -5.17 2.07 13.63
C ILE A 75 -6.01 2.09 14.91
N LEU A 76 -5.46 2.57 16.03
CA LEU A 76 -6.17 2.57 17.30
C LEU A 76 -7.27 3.62 17.39
N SER A 77 -7.20 4.68 16.58
CA SER A 77 -8.31 5.64 16.44
C SER A 77 -9.46 5.07 15.60
N ASP A 78 -9.22 4.06 14.79
CA ASP A 78 -10.28 3.28 14.12
C ASP A 78 -10.81 2.16 15.01
N ASN A 79 -9.91 1.41 15.65
CA ASN A 79 -10.26 0.34 16.56
C ASN A 79 -9.21 0.26 17.70
N PRO A 80 -9.56 0.60 18.95
CA PRO A 80 -10.93 0.67 19.50
C PRO A 80 -11.59 2.05 19.43
N GLY A 81 -11.00 3.01 18.72
CA GLY A 81 -11.57 4.34 18.51
C GLY A 81 -11.71 5.16 19.80
N PRO A 82 -12.93 5.62 20.19
CA PRO A 82 -13.13 6.47 21.36
C PRO A 82 -12.55 5.92 22.68
N ARG A 83 -12.36 4.60 22.81
CA ARG A 83 -11.70 4.01 23.99
C ARG A 83 -10.23 4.40 24.09
N PHE A 84 -9.57 4.54 22.95
CA PHE A 84 -8.18 4.96 22.82
C PHE A 84 -8.05 6.48 22.81
N THR A 85 -8.79 7.17 21.92
CA THR A 85 -8.64 8.62 21.67
C THR A 85 -9.00 9.48 22.88
N ARG A 86 -9.88 9.02 23.78
CA ARG A 86 -10.19 9.72 25.05
C ARG A 86 -8.97 9.94 25.95
N ASN A 87 -7.88 9.20 25.73
CA ASN A 87 -6.65 9.30 26.51
C ASN A 87 -5.66 10.34 25.94
N PHE A 88 -6.04 11.09 24.90
CA PHE A 88 -5.21 12.14 24.32
C PHE A 88 -5.27 13.42 25.15
N ASP A 89 -4.53 13.38 26.26
CA ASP A 89 -4.38 14.53 27.12
C ASP A 89 -3.57 15.68 26.46
N LYS A 90 -3.51 16.83 27.16
CA LYS A 90 -2.75 18.00 26.70
C LYS A 90 -1.27 17.68 26.45
N SER A 91 -0.69 16.74 27.20
CA SER A 91 0.71 16.35 27.02
C SER A 91 0.91 15.56 25.72
N PHE A 92 -0.03 14.67 25.38
CA PHE A 92 -0.05 13.95 24.11
C PHE A 92 -0.12 14.92 22.93
N VAL A 93 -1.06 15.86 22.98
CA VAL A 93 -1.22 16.90 21.95
C VAL A 93 0.05 17.73 21.79
N ASN A 94 0.70 18.11 22.89
CA ASN A 94 1.97 18.84 22.84
C ASN A 94 3.10 18.01 22.23
N THR A 95 3.19 16.72 22.55
CA THR A 95 4.19 15.82 21.93
C THR A 95 3.99 15.70 20.43
N VAL A 96 2.73 15.52 19.97
CA VAL A 96 2.41 15.47 18.53
C VAL A 96 2.77 16.78 17.84
N LYS A 97 2.44 17.92 18.45
CA LYS A 97 2.81 19.26 17.94
C LYS A 97 4.33 19.44 17.84
N ASP A 98 5.06 19.06 18.89
CA ASP A 98 6.51 19.16 18.92
C ASP A 98 7.14 18.27 17.85
N MET A 99 6.62 17.06 17.65
CA MET A 99 7.04 16.18 16.57
C MET A 99 6.74 16.79 15.20
N LEU A 100 5.53 17.32 14.98
CA LEU A 100 5.14 17.95 13.72
C LEU A 100 6.07 19.11 13.32
N ARG A 101 6.54 19.90 14.29
CA ARG A 101 7.43 21.06 14.04
C ARG A 101 8.91 20.70 13.94
N ASN A 102 9.36 19.68 14.67
CA ASN A 102 10.78 19.38 14.83
C ASN A 102 11.23 18.08 14.14
N CYS A 103 10.30 17.30 13.58
CA CYS A 103 10.64 16.09 12.82
C CYS A 103 11.49 16.48 11.60
N ARG A 104 12.68 15.86 11.50
CA ARG A 104 13.64 16.12 10.43
C ARG A 104 13.36 15.31 9.18
N ASP A 105 12.63 14.20 9.33
CA ASP A 105 12.34 13.28 8.23
C ASP A 105 11.05 13.70 7.51
N PRO A 106 11.11 14.05 6.21
CA PRO A 106 9.94 14.49 5.47
C PRO A 106 8.85 13.42 5.38
N SER A 107 9.21 12.14 5.26
CA SER A 107 8.25 11.04 5.14
C SER A 107 7.45 10.86 6.44
N THR A 108 8.14 10.79 7.58
CA THR A 108 7.54 10.69 8.92
C THR A 108 6.70 11.94 9.24
N GLN A 109 7.14 13.13 8.83
CA GLN A 109 6.35 14.35 8.99
C GLN A 109 5.10 14.34 8.09
N GLN A 110 5.21 13.86 6.85
CA GLN A 110 4.10 13.79 5.91
C GLN A 110 3.03 12.81 6.38
N ILE A 111 3.39 11.58 6.78
CA ILE A 111 2.41 10.60 7.29
C ILE A 111 1.72 11.11 8.56
N LEU A 112 2.40 11.91 9.39
CA LEU A 112 1.77 12.56 10.55
C LEU A 112 0.70 13.58 10.10
N ARG A 113 0.99 14.40 9.09
CA ARG A 113 0.03 15.37 8.54
C ARG A 113 -1.17 14.67 7.93
N GLU A 114 -0.94 13.65 7.10
CA GLU A 114 -1.98 12.84 6.48
C GLU A 114 -2.86 12.15 7.54
N THR A 115 -2.25 11.62 8.60
CA THR A 115 -2.97 11.03 9.73
C THR A 115 -3.86 12.07 10.41
N LEU A 116 -3.35 13.28 10.68
CA LEU A 116 -4.14 14.35 11.30
C LEU A 116 -5.27 14.86 10.40
N ASP A 117 -5.05 14.97 9.09
CA ASP A 117 -6.10 15.32 8.12
C ASP A 117 -7.18 14.24 8.01
N HIS A 118 -6.80 12.97 7.95
CA HIS A 118 -7.74 11.85 7.96
C HIS A 118 -8.60 11.84 9.24
N LEU A 119 -7.97 11.98 10.41
CA LEU A 119 -8.70 12.05 11.68
C LEU A 119 -9.67 13.23 11.71
N GLU A 120 -9.27 14.41 11.21
CA GLU A 120 -10.14 15.58 11.20
C GLU A 120 -11.33 15.43 10.26
N ASN A 121 -11.12 14.89 9.06
CA ASN A 121 -12.17 14.73 8.06
C ASN A 121 -13.17 13.64 8.44
N ASP A 122 -12.68 12.50 8.93
CA ASP A 122 -13.50 11.29 9.08
C ASP A 122 -13.97 11.08 10.52
N LYS A 123 -13.34 11.74 11.51
CA LYS A 123 -13.63 11.58 12.95
C LYS A 123 -13.84 12.90 13.69
N ALA A 124 -14.36 13.92 13.01
CA ALA A 124 -14.71 15.21 13.63
C ALA A 124 -15.67 15.07 14.83
N TYR A 125 -16.47 14.00 14.86
CA TYR A 125 -17.43 13.68 15.93
C TYR A 125 -16.77 13.09 17.19
N ASP A 126 -15.52 12.65 17.15
CA ASP A 126 -14.83 12.07 18.31
C ASP A 126 -14.37 13.19 19.26
N GLU A 127 -14.91 13.18 20.49
CA GLU A 127 -14.57 14.16 21.52
C GLU A 127 -13.13 14.06 22.01
N GLY A 128 -12.54 12.85 21.99
CA GLY A 128 -11.16 12.62 22.41
C GLY A 128 -10.13 13.28 21.48
N LEU A 129 -10.51 13.54 20.23
CA LEU A 129 -9.63 14.15 19.23
C LEU A 129 -9.68 15.68 19.19
N GLN A 130 -10.59 16.33 19.92
CA GLN A 130 -10.79 17.78 19.83
C GLN A 130 -9.52 18.58 20.16
N GLY A 131 -8.73 18.11 21.13
CA GLY A 131 -7.44 18.73 21.47
C GLY A 131 -6.44 18.67 20.31
N LEU A 132 -6.38 17.54 19.59
CA LEU A 132 -5.56 17.39 18.39
C LEU A 132 -6.07 18.26 17.25
N PHE A 133 -7.39 18.33 17.00
CA PHE A 133 -7.94 19.16 15.91
C PHE A 133 -7.69 20.64 16.13
N GLN A 134 -7.88 21.15 17.35
CA GLN A 134 -7.57 22.54 17.67
C GLN A 134 -6.09 22.87 17.44
N MET A 135 -5.20 21.93 17.76
CA MET A 135 -3.77 22.07 17.48
C MET A 135 -3.51 22.02 15.96
N TRP A 136 -4.04 21.01 15.27
CA TRP A 136 -3.80 20.78 13.85
C TRP A 136 -4.28 21.94 12.97
N ARG A 137 -5.47 22.49 13.23
CA ARG A 137 -5.98 23.69 12.52
C ARG A 137 -5.04 24.89 12.65
N LYS A 138 -4.47 25.10 13.85
CA LYS A 138 -3.50 26.18 14.09
C LYS A 138 -2.20 25.95 13.31
N GLU A 139 -1.71 24.72 13.27
CA GLU A 139 -0.50 24.36 12.53
C GLU A 139 -0.71 24.44 11.02
N LYS A 140 -1.89 24.09 10.49
CA LYS A 140 -2.23 24.28 9.06
C LYS A 140 -2.20 25.75 8.66
N GLY A 141 -2.79 26.63 9.48
CA GLY A 141 -2.75 28.07 9.26
C GLY A 141 -1.34 28.67 9.35
N GLN A 142 -0.46 28.09 10.18
CA GLN A 142 0.96 28.50 10.25
C GLN A 142 1.80 27.93 9.11
N GLY A 143 1.52 26.71 8.64
CA GLY A 143 2.19 26.09 7.50
C GLY A 143 2.00 26.87 6.19
N ALA A 144 0.82 27.46 5.97
CA ALA A 144 0.58 28.39 4.85
C ALA A 144 1.43 29.67 4.94
N SER A 145 1.87 30.05 6.14
CA SER A 145 2.79 31.17 6.35
C SER A 145 4.26 30.79 6.18
N PHE A 146 4.62 29.50 6.28
CA PHE A 146 6.00 29.01 6.08
C PHE A 146 6.26 28.54 4.64
N THR A 147 5.23 28.22 3.85
CA THR A 147 5.36 27.92 2.41
C THR A 147 5.27 29.16 1.51
N MET A 148 5.18 30.36 2.09
CA MET A 148 5.19 31.63 1.34
C MET A 148 6.25 32.61 1.85
N GLY A 149 7.47 32.10 2.04
CA GLY A 149 8.68 32.94 2.14
C GLY A 149 9.06 33.52 0.77
N GLY A 150 8.24 34.41 0.23
CA GLY A 150 8.50 35.05 -1.06
C GLY A 150 7.27 35.78 -1.61
N GLN A 151 7.10 37.03 -1.18
CA GLN A 151 6.24 38.05 -1.80
C GLN A 151 4.72 37.82 -1.73
N ARG A 152 4.09 38.35 -0.67
CA ARG A 152 3.13 39.48 -0.71
C ARG A 152 2.28 39.50 0.56
N ALA A 153 2.78 40.20 1.57
CA ALA A 153 1.91 40.84 2.54
C ALA A 153 1.47 42.19 1.95
N ALA A 154 0.23 42.26 1.45
CA ALA A 154 -0.54 43.50 1.35
C ALA A 154 -2.02 43.15 1.12
N PHE A 155 -2.89 43.90 1.79
CA PHE A 155 -4.36 43.94 1.69
C PHE A 155 -5.16 43.01 2.62
N MET A 156 -5.22 43.42 3.88
CA MET A 156 -6.44 43.30 4.67
C MET A 156 -7.02 44.71 4.86
N GLY A 157 -8.08 45.03 4.13
CA GLY A 157 -8.97 46.19 4.30
C GLY A 157 -10.35 45.74 3.82
N GLN A 158 -11.27 45.45 4.75
CA GLN A 158 -12.33 46.34 5.21
C GLN A 158 -13.48 46.51 4.18
N ASN A 159 -14.64 45.96 4.55
CA ASN A 159 -16.02 46.33 4.21
C ASN A 159 -16.45 46.55 2.74
N GLY A 160 -17.63 46.02 2.40
CA GLY A 160 -18.53 46.71 1.46
C GLY A 160 -19.27 45.80 0.49
N HIS A 161 -20.58 45.98 0.43
CA HIS A 161 -21.56 45.31 -0.43
C HIS A 161 -21.34 45.52 -1.93
N GLN A 162 -21.71 44.51 -2.75
CA GLN A 162 -22.71 44.61 -3.83
C GLN A 162 -22.63 43.40 -4.78
N ALA A 163 -23.78 42.76 -5.01
CA ALA A 163 -24.03 41.99 -6.23
C ALA A 163 -24.25 42.97 -7.40
N PRO A 164 -24.03 42.53 -8.65
CA PRO A 164 -25.19 42.48 -9.53
C PRO A 164 -25.26 41.30 -10.52
N THR A 165 -26.49 41.18 -11.00
CA THR A 165 -27.18 40.25 -11.89
C THR A 165 -26.66 40.09 -13.33
N HIS A 166 -26.85 38.88 -13.86
CA HIS A 166 -27.15 38.47 -15.26
C HIS A 166 -26.62 39.25 -16.48
N GLY A 167 -25.95 38.49 -17.37
CA GLY A 167 -25.86 38.77 -18.81
C GLY A 167 -25.53 37.49 -19.59
N TYR A 168 -26.47 37.05 -20.43
CA TYR A 168 -26.27 35.99 -21.43
C TYR A 168 -25.55 36.60 -22.64
N GLU A 169 -24.38 36.06 -23.03
CA GLU A 169 -23.93 36.14 -24.43
C GLU A 169 -23.26 34.84 -24.88
N ARG A 170 -23.74 34.38 -26.02
CA ARG A 170 -23.38 33.15 -26.73
C ARG A 170 -22.74 33.58 -28.06
N SER A 171 -21.45 33.30 -28.24
CA SER A 171 -20.66 33.25 -29.49
C SER A 171 -19.20 33.20 -29.07
N GLY A 172 -18.26 32.48 -29.64
CA GLY A 172 -18.16 31.64 -30.82
C GLY A 172 -16.70 31.18 -30.86
N ALA A 173 -16.44 30.04 -31.47
CA ALA A 173 -15.15 29.36 -31.49
C ALA A 173 -13.95 30.25 -31.86
N THR A 174 -12.89 30.21 -31.05
CA THR A 174 -11.47 30.17 -31.45
C THR A 174 -10.61 30.14 -30.18
N GLY A 175 -9.95 29.01 -29.93
CA GLY A 175 -9.07 28.86 -28.76
C GLY A 175 -8.88 27.43 -28.29
N ARG A 176 -8.57 26.51 -29.21
CA ARG A 176 -7.85 25.29 -28.85
C ARG A 176 -6.45 25.73 -28.36
N ARG A 177 -6.34 26.11 -27.09
CA ARG A 177 -5.06 26.09 -26.40
C ARG A 177 -4.81 24.65 -26.01
N ASP A 178 -3.77 24.07 -26.57
CA ASP A 178 -3.00 22.99 -25.98
C ASP A 178 -2.93 23.18 -24.46
N ARG A 179 -3.79 22.46 -23.73
CA ARG A 179 -3.65 22.32 -22.29
C ARG A 179 -2.61 21.22 -22.07
N GLN A 180 -1.35 21.64 -22.16
CA GLN A 180 -0.22 21.14 -21.38
C GLN A 180 -0.03 19.62 -21.37
N SER A 181 0.81 19.13 -22.29
CA SER A 181 1.41 17.77 -22.26
C SER A 181 2.53 17.69 -21.20
N GLY A 182 2.22 18.14 -19.99
CA GLY A 182 3.15 18.22 -18.87
C GLY A 182 2.76 17.29 -17.76
N LEU A 183 3.75 16.83 -16.98
CA LEU A 183 3.46 16.08 -15.76
C LEU A 183 2.77 16.99 -14.73
N PRO A 184 1.78 16.47 -13.99
CA PRO A 184 1.25 17.16 -12.82
C PRO A 184 2.33 17.26 -11.74
N SER A 185 2.06 17.99 -10.66
CA SER A 185 3.02 18.09 -9.55
C SER A 185 3.35 16.70 -8.98
N ALA A 186 4.54 16.51 -8.40
CA ALA A 186 4.97 15.20 -7.92
C ALA A 186 3.97 14.54 -6.96
N VAL A 187 3.33 15.32 -6.08
CA VAL A 187 2.30 14.85 -5.14
C VAL A 187 1.04 14.41 -5.88
N GLU A 188 0.57 15.20 -6.84
CA GLU A 188 -0.60 14.84 -7.65
C GLU A 188 -0.32 13.63 -8.54
N LEU A 189 0.88 13.54 -9.13
CA LEU A 189 1.31 12.41 -9.94
C LEU A 189 1.30 11.12 -9.11
N ALA A 190 1.90 11.15 -7.92
CA ALA A 190 1.89 10.03 -6.99
C ALA A 190 0.45 9.63 -6.60
N SER A 191 -0.41 10.61 -6.30
CA SER A 191 -1.83 10.34 -6.01
C SER A 191 -2.55 9.68 -7.19
N ARG A 192 -2.32 10.14 -8.43
CA ARG A 192 -2.94 9.58 -9.63
C ARG A 192 -2.44 8.18 -9.94
N ILE A 193 -1.16 7.91 -9.72
CA ILE A 193 -0.56 6.59 -9.84
C ILE A 193 -1.17 5.63 -8.81
N GLU A 194 -1.27 6.05 -7.55
CA GLU A 194 -1.81 5.21 -6.48
C GLU A 194 -3.31 4.94 -6.68
N GLU A 195 -4.08 5.94 -7.09
CA GLU A 195 -5.49 5.79 -7.46
C GLU A 195 -5.66 4.80 -8.63
N ALA A 196 -4.81 4.90 -9.66
CA ALA A 196 -4.81 3.98 -10.79
C ALA A 196 -4.50 2.54 -10.37
N LYS A 197 -3.46 2.34 -9.54
CA LYS A 197 -3.11 1.02 -8.98
C LYS A 197 -4.26 0.41 -8.20
N ASN A 198 -4.90 1.20 -7.32
CA ASN A 198 -6.02 0.73 -6.53
C ASN A 198 -7.27 0.45 -7.39
N THR A 199 -7.55 1.27 -8.40
CA THR A 199 -8.63 1.03 -9.36
C THR A 199 -8.44 -0.30 -10.10
N ALA A 200 -7.21 -0.59 -10.55
CA ALA A 200 -6.88 -1.87 -11.21
C ALA A 200 -7.08 -3.07 -10.29
N LYS A 201 -6.61 -2.98 -9.03
CA LYS A 201 -6.78 -4.03 -8.02
C LYS A 201 -8.26 -4.29 -7.71
N ILE A 202 -9.05 -3.24 -7.50
CA ILE A 202 -10.48 -3.37 -7.20
C ILE A 202 -11.21 -3.99 -8.39
N LEU A 203 -10.92 -3.58 -9.63
CA LEU A 203 -11.54 -4.18 -10.81
C LEU A 203 -11.22 -5.69 -10.90
N LEU A 204 -9.97 -6.08 -10.66
CA LEU A 204 -9.58 -7.50 -10.65
C LEU A 204 -10.34 -8.28 -9.58
N GLN A 205 -10.43 -7.74 -8.37
CA GLN A 205 -11.14 -8.37 -7.26
C GLN A 205 -12.63 -8.52 -7.57
N LEU A 206 -13.27 -7.46 -8.08
CA LEU A 206 -14.69 -7.49 -8.45
C LEU A 206 -14.96 -8.50 -9.56
N VAL A 207 -14.10 -8.59 -10.58
CA VAL A 207 -14.22 -9.59 -11.65
C VAL A 207 -14.07 -11.01 -11.12
N GLN A 208 -13.23 -11.23 -10.09
CA GLN A 208 -13.04 -12.54 -9.47
C GLN A 208 -14.17 -12.92 -8.51
N SER A 209 -14.79 -11.96 -7.83
CA SER A 209 -15.85 -12.19 -6.85
C SER A 209 -17.26 -12.15 -7.44
N THR A 210 -17.43 -11.67 -8.67
CA THR A 210 -18.73 -11.60 -9.34
C THR A 210 -18.99 -12.87 -10.15
N LEU A 211 -20.17 -13.45 -9.99
CA LEU A 211 -20.58 -14.60 -10.78
C LEU A 211 -20.73 -14.24 -12.27
N THR A 212 -20.43 -15.21 -13.14
CA THR A 212 -20.43 -15.03 -14.60
C THR A 212 -21.77 -14.52 -15.15
N GLU A 213 -22.90 -14.88 -14.54
CA GLU A 213 -24.24 -14.47 -14.93
C GLU A 213 -24.58 -13.02 -14.54
N ASP A 214 -24.10 -12.57 -13.37
CA ASP A 214 -24.36 -11.22 -12.85
C ASP A 214 -23.40 -10.17 -13.43
N LEU A 215 -22.29 -10.60 -14.00
CA LEU A 215 -21.22 -9.74 -14.49
C LEU A 215 -21.69 -8.74 -15.56
N LEU A 216 -22.66 -9.11 -16.40
CA LEU A 216 -23.19 -8.26 -17.47
C LEU A 216 -24.02 -7.08 -16.94
N ASN A 217 -24.66 -7.27 -15.79
CA ASN A 217 -25.57 -6.30 -15.18
C ASN A 217 -24.93 -5.56 -13.98
N ASN A 218 -23.69 -5.89 -13.63
CA ASN A 218 -23.00 -5.29 -12.50
C ASN A 218 -22.46 -3.90 -12.86
N GLU A 219 -23.20 -2.86 -12.48
CA GLU A 219 -22.83 -1.45 -12.70
C GLU A 219 -21.50 -1.10 -12.03
N LEU A 220 -21.22 -1.65 -10.86
CA LEU A 220 -19.96 -1.38 -10.14
C LEU A 220 -18.74 -1.89 -10.93
N VAL A 221 -18.80 -3.12 -11.46
CA VAL A 221 -17.72 -3.66 -12.31
C VAL A 221 -17.54 -2.79 -13.56
N LYS A 222 -18.66 -2.35 -14.16
CA LYS A 222 -18.63 -1.48 -15.34
C LYS A 222 -17.99 -0.12 -15.03
N GLU A 223 -18.37 0.53 -13.93
CA GLU A 223 -17.77 1.79 -13.48
C GLU A 223 -16.26 1.66 -13.26
N PHE A 224 -15.81 0.60 -12.59
CA PHE A 224 -14.38 0.37 -12.38
C PHE A 224 -13.64 0.07 -13.69
N SER A 225 -14.30 -0.59 -14.65
CA SER A 225 -13.73 -0.77 -15.99
C SER A 225 -13.56 0.56 -16.75
N GLU A 226 -14.50 1.48 -16.61
CA GLU A 226 -14.44 2.82 -17.21
C GLU A 226 -13.38 3.69 -16.52
N ARG A 227 -13.27 3.62 -15.19
CA ARG A 227 -12.20 4.28 -14.42
C ARG A 227 -10.82 3.76 -14.82
N CYS A 228 -10.65 2.45 -15.01
CA CYS A 228 -9.41 1.87 -15.52
C CYS A 228 -9.03 2.44 -16.91
N GLN A 229 -9.98 2.56 -17.83
CA GLN A 229 -9.73 3.13 -19.16
C GLN A 229 -9.36 4.62 -19.10
N SER A 230 -10.02 5.39 -18.24
CA SER A 230 -9.71 6.82 -18.03
C SER A 230 -8.32 7.01 -17.41
N ALA A 231 -7.99 6.21 -16.40
CA ALA A 231 -6.66 6.19 -15.79
C ALA A 231 -5.58 5.80 -16.80
N GLN A 232 -5.83 4.82 -17.67
CA GLN A 232 -4.88 4.38 -18.69
C GLN A 232 -4.53 5.52 -19.68
N LYS A 233 -5.54 6.28 -20.13
CA LYS A 233 -5.32 7.47 -20.97
C LYS A 233 -4.46 8.50 -20.25
N SER A 234 -4.73 8.72 -18.96
CA SER A 234 -3.97 9.67 -18.14
C SER A 234 -2.51 9.22 -17.98
N MET A 235 -2.26 7.95 -17.66
CA MET A 235 -0.91 7.38 -17.58
C MET A 235 -0.17 7.52 -18.91
N GLN A 236 -0.85 7.28 -20.05
CA GLN A 236 -0.23 7.43 -21.37
C GLN A 236 0.13 8.88 -21.69
N ILE A 237 -0.69 9.85 -21.26
CA ILE A 237 -0.37 11.28 -21.38
C ILE A 237 0.88 11.62 -20.57
N TYR A 238 1.01 11.09 -19.35
CA TYR A 238 2.17 11.32 -18.48
C TYR A 238 3.46 10.67 -19.01
N ILE A 239 3.36 9.46 -19.57
CA ILE A 239 4.49 8.77 -20.22
C ILE A 239 5.02 9.62 -21.39
N ASN A 240 4.12 10.28 -22.12
CA ASN A 240 4.45 11.11 -23.27
C ASN A 240 4.71 12.59 -22.90
N ALA A 241 4.73 12.93 -21.62
CA ALA A 241 4.89 14.32 -21.18
C ALA A 241 6.31 14.81 -21.50
N THR A 242 6.40 16.06 -22.00
CA THR A 242 7.68 16.66 -22.42
C THR A 242 8.10 17.82 -21.53
N GLU A 243 7.19 18.40 -20.73
CA GLU A 243 7.47 19.58 -19.90
C GLU A 243 6.73 19.55 -18.54
N PRO A 244 7.38 19.14 -17.43
CA PRO A 244 8.65 18.42 -17.39
C PRO A 244 8.47 16.99 -17.91
N ALA A 245 9.51 16.44 -18.52
CA ALA A 245 9.56 15.02 -18.85
C ALA A 245 9.75 14.19 -17.56
N PRO A 246 9.20 12.96 -17.48
CA PRO A 246 9.42 12.09 -16.35
C PRO A 246 10.90 11.70 -16.25
N ASP A 247 11.43 11.72 -15.02
CA ASP A 247 12.69 11.06 -14.72
C ASP A 247 12.57 9.53 -14.89
N HIS A 248 13.70 8.82 -14.81
CA HIS A 248 13.75 7.38 -15.08
C HIS A 248 12.83 6.56 -14.15
N ASP A 249 12.82 6.88 -12.85
CA ASP A 249 12.05 6.14 -11.84
C ASP A 249 10.54 6.43 -11.99
N THR A 250 10.20 7.69 -12.25
CA THR A 250 8.83 8.11 -12.57
C THR A 250 8.33 7.44 -13.85
N MET A 251 9.14 7.39 -14.90
CA MET A 251 8.80 6.75 -16.17
C MET A 251 8.54 5.25 -15.98
N GLN A 252 9.43 4.55 -15.26
CA GLN A 252 9.25 3.14 -14.93
C GLN A 252 7.94 2.89 -14.18
N THR A 253 7.66 3.70 -13.15
CA THR A 253 6.43 3.58 -12.35
C THR A 253 5.17 3.81 -13.19
N LEU A 254 5.20 4.77 -14.12
CA LEU A 254 4.10 5.05 -15.02
C LEU A 254 3.83 3.89 -16.00
N ILE A 255 4.90 3.29 -16.54
CA ILE A 255 4.80 2.11 -17.41
C ILE A 255 4.20 0.93 -16.65
N GLU A 256 4.74 0.57 -15.50
CA GLU A 256 4.23 -0.52 -14.66
C GLU A 256 2.75 -0.33 -14.28
N THR A 257 2.37 0.91 -13.97
CA THR A 257 0.97 1.23 -13.62
C THR A 257 0.05 1.09 -14.83
N ASN A 258 0.48 1.50 -16.01
CA ASN A 258 -0.27 1.33 -17.26
C ASN A 258 -0.43 -0.18 -17.62
N GLU A 259 0.61 -0.98 -17.39
CA GLU A 259 0.56 -2.43 -17.57
C GLU A 259 -0.45 -3.09 -16.61
N GLN A 260 -0.50 -2.68 -15.35
CA GLN A 260 -1.50 -3.17 -14.38
C GLN A 260 -2.94 -2.84 -14.79
N LEU A 261 -3.19 -1.60 -15.24
CA LEU A 261 -4.49 -1.18 -15.77
C LEU A 261 -4.90 -1.99 -17.02
N SER A 262 -3.94 -2.24 -17.91
CA SER A 262 -4.14 -3.03 -19.13
C SER A 262 -4.48 -4.48 -18.80
N LEU A 263 -3.78 -5.08 -17.83
CA LEU A 263 -4.05 -6.44 -17.34
C LEU A 263 -5.46 -6.54 -16.73
N ALA A 264 -5.84 -5.59 -15.87
CA ALA A 264 -7.16 -5.56 -15.24
C ALA A 264 -8.28 -5.44 -16.28
N THR A 265 -8.12 -4.55 -17.26
CA THR A 265 -9.06 -4.38 -18.37
C THR A 265 -9.17 -5.63 -19.24
N SER A 266 -8.05 -6.29 -19.56
CA SER A 266 -8.03 -7.55 -20.32
C SER A 266 -8.75 -8.68 -19.58
N ARG A 267 -8.59 -8.77 -18.25
CA ARG A 267 -9.28 -9.77 -17.43
C ARG A 267 -10.78 -9.52 -17.41
N TYR A 268 -11.21 -8.27 -17.22
CA TYR A 268 -12.61 -7.88 -17.31
C TYR A 268 -13.22 -8.23 -18.68
N GLN A 269 -12.56 -7.87 -19.79
CA GLN A 269 -13.05 -8.18 -21.15
C GLN A 269 -13.21 -9.69 -21.38
N ARG A 270 -12.25 -10.51 -20.91
CA ARG A 270 -12.35 -11.97 -21.00
C ARG A 270 -13.52 -12.52 -20.19
N ALA A 271 -13.71 -12.02 -18.97
CA ALA A 271 -14.83 -12.40 -18.12
C ALA A 271 -16.17 -12.00 -18.77
N LEU A 272 -16.24 -10.81 -19.40
CA LEU A 272 -17.43 -10.35 -20.13
C LEU A 272 -17.77 -11.25 -21.33
N LEU A 273 -16.76 -11.70 -22.08
CA LEU A 273 -16.96 -12.66 -23.18
C LEU A 273 -17.41 -14.03 -22.66
N ALA A 274 -16.89 -14.49 -21.52
CA ALA A 274 -17.34 -15.72 -20.89
C ALA A 274 -18.80 -15.62 -20.42
N ALA A 275 -19.18 -14.49 -19.83
CA ALA A 275 -20.56 -14.18 -19.43
C ALA A 275 -21.53 -14.21 -20.62
N ARG A 276 -21.16 -13.53 -21.73
CA ARG A 276 -21.98 -13.55 -22.96
C ARG A 276 -22.17 -14.94 -23.54
N ARG A 277 -21.12 -15.79 -23.48
CA ARG A 277 -21.23 -17.19 -23.92
C ARG A 277 -22.17 -17.99 -23.02
N ALA A 278 -22.11 -17.81 -21.70
CA ALA A 278 -22.99 -18.51 -20.77
C ALA A 278 -24.47 -18.17 -20.99
N VAL A 279 -24.78 -16.88 -21.25
CA VAL A 279 -26.15 -16.41 -21.56
C VAL A 279 -26.61 -16.86 -22.95
N GLY A 280 -25.70 -16.88 -23.95
CA GLY A 280 -26.03 -17.34 -25.30
C GLY A 280 -26.23 -18.85 -25.44
N VAL A 281 -25.81 -19.65 -24.46
CA VAL A 281 -25.98 -21.12 -24.43
C VAL A 281 -27.28 -21.51 -23.69
N SER A 282 -27.94 -20.59 -22.98
CA SER A 282 -29.15 -20.87 -22.19
C SER A 282 -30.46 -20.87 -23.00
N THR A 283 -30.41 -20.63 -24.32
CA THR A 283 -31.56 -20.78 -25.23
C THR A 283 -31.29 -21.87 -26.25
N SER A 284 -31.49 -23.12 -25.84
CA SER A 284 -31.79 -24.23 -26.75
C SER A 284 -33.01 -24.96 -26.18
N PRO A 285 -34.14 -25.01 -26.91
CA PRO A 285 -35.29 -25.80 -26.46
C PRO A 285 -34.90 -27.28 -26.42
N GLN A 286 -35.38 -27.98 -25.40
CA GLN A 286 -35.51 -29.42 -25.45
C GLN A 286 -36.37 -29.81 -26.65
N GLU A 287 -35.85 -30.60 -27.57
CA GLU A 287 -36.66 -31.53 -28.35
C GLU A 287 -35.95 -32.88 -28.44
N SER A 288 -36.57 -33.86 -27.80
CA SER A 288 -36.40 -35.29 -28.01
C SER A 288 -36.84 -35.68 -29.43
N GLY A 289 -36.00 -36.37 -30.19
CA GLY A 289 -36.41 -37.03 -31.42
C GLY A 289 -35.25 -37.38 -32.36
N GLN A 290 -35.06 -38.67 -32.59
CA GLN A 290 -34.05 -39.24 -33.51
C GLN A 290 -34.62 -39.33 -34.96
N PRO A 291 -33.88 -39.90 -35.91
CA PRO A 291 -33.21 -39.26 -37.05
C PRO A 291 -34.04 -39.16 -38.35
N GLY A 292 -33.72 -38.21 -39.23
CA GLY A 292 -34.37 -38.11 -40.54
C GLY A 292 -33.74 -37.06 -41.47
N THR A 293 -33.06 -37.59 -42.49
CA THR A 293 -32.72 -37.09 -43.83
C THR A 293 -33.29 -35.76 -44.36
N GLU A 294 -32.40 -35.06 -45.10
CA GLU A 294 -32.62 -34.21 -46.30
C GLU A 294 -32.65 -32.67 -46.17
N ASN A 295 -31.52 -32.07 -46.59
CA ASN A 295 -31.30 -30.90 -47.47
C ASN A 295 -32.41 -29.81 -47.55
N VAL A 296 -32.09 -28.50 -47.53
CA VAL A 296 -31.60 -27.77 -48.72
C VAL A 296 -31.17 -26.32 -48.33
N THR A 297 -29.90 -25.98 -48.65
CA THR A 297 -29.29 -24.67 -49.04
C THR A 297 -29.39 -23.42 -48.14
N SER A 298 -28.45 -22.47 -48.11
CA SER A 298 -27.04 -22.30 -48.51
C SER A 298 -26.76 -20.80 -48.25
N ALA A 299 -25.64 -20.41 -47.62
CA ALA A 299 -24.80 -19.32 -48.13
C ALA A 299 -23.60 -19.02 -47.20
N PHE A 300 -22.43 -19.15 -47.83
CA PHE A 300 -21.17 -18.45 -47.59
C PHE A 300 -20.06 -19.13 -46.78
N THR A 301 -18.93 -19.25 -47.48
CA THR A 301 -17.85 -20.23 -47.37
C THR A 301 -16.53 -19.55 -46.96
N ALA A 302 -15.60 -20.29 -46.35
CA ALA A 302 -14.16 -20.01 -46.34
C ALA A 302 -13.37 -21.35 -46.50
N PRO A 303 -12.12 -21.34 -47.02
CA PRO A 303 -11.69 -22.22 -48.12
C PRO A 303 -10.71 -23.35 -47.69
N PRO A 304 -10.08 -24.17 -48.59
CA PRO A 304 -10.05 -25.64 -48.47
C PRO A 304 -8.73 -26.21 -47.89
N GLY A 305 -8.85 -27.28 -47.11
CA GLY A 305 -7.71 -28.13 -46.70
C GLY A 305 -7.46 -29.28 -47.70
N PRO A 306 -6.20 -29.75 -47.85
CA PRO A 306 -5.83 -30.85 -48.76
C PRO A 306 -6.28 -32.24 -48.27
N PRO A 307 -6.32 -33.26 -49.16
CA PRO A 307 -7.09 -34.50 -48.97
C PRO A 307 -6.35 -35.62 -48.20
N PRO A 308 -7.08 -36.66 -47.71
CA PRO A 308 -6.54 -37.67 -46.82
C PRO A 308 -5.87 -38.85 -47.54
N GLY A 309 -4.66 -39.19 -47.09
CA GLY A 309 -3.94 -40.44 -47.41
C GLY A 309 -4.11 -41.48 -46.29
N GLN A 310 -4.14 -42.74 -46.71
CA GLN A 310 -4.65 -43.91 -46.00
C GLN A 310 -3.73 -44.51 -44.91
N LYS A 311 -4.39 -45.04 -43.86
CA LYS A 311 -4.17 -46.31 -43.12
C LYS A 311 -2.75 -46.73 -42.68
N GLN A 312 -2.59 -46.95 -41.38
CA GLN A 312 -2.21 -48.22 -40.72
C GLN A 312 -2.14 -47.95 -39.20
N GLN A 313 -3.13 -48.36 -38.40
CA GLN A 313 -3.34 -49.70 -37.83
C GLN A 313 -2.24 -50.09 -36.83
N TYR A 314 -2.51 -49.92 -35.53
CA TYR A 314 -2.22 -50.92 -34.48
C TYR A 314 -3.13 -50.68 -33.26
N ASN A 315 -4.03 -51.64 -33.07
CA ASN A 315 -4.66 -52.19 -31.85
C ASN A 315 -4.20 -51.58 -30.50
N SER A 316 -5.08 -50.91 -29.75
CA SER A 316 -6.19 -51.42 -28.92
C SER A 316 -5.77 -51.87 -27.50
N ALA A 317 -6.36 -51.24 -26.48
CA ALA A 317 -7.18 -51.86 -25.44
C ALA A 317 -6.89 -51.31 -24.02
N PHE A 318 -7.97 -51.18 -23.24
CA PHE A 318 -8.05 -50.87 -21.80
C PHE A 318 -7.67 -49.44 -21.40
N ALA A 319 -8.28 -48.79 -20.42
CA ALA A 319 -9.54 -48.88 -19.68
C ALA A 319 -9.56 -47.61 -18.81
N ALA A 320 -10.74 -47.13 -18.41
CA ALA A 320 -10.86 -46.04 -17.45
C ALA A 320 -10.27 -46.39 -16.07
N PRO A 321 -9.85 -45.38 -15.29
CA PRO A 321 -10.14 -45.35 -13.86
C PRO A 321 -10.82 -44.01 -13.49
N THR A 322 -12.07 -44.03 -13.01
CA THR A 322 -12.48 -44.07 -11.59
C THR A 322 -12.02 -42.89 -10.74
N THR A 323 -13.03 -42.15 -10.30
CA THR A 323 -13.12 -41.22 -9.18
C THR A 323 -12.39 -41.71 -7.91
N GLU A 324 -11.55 -40.86 -7.33
CA GLU A 324 -11.21 -40.92 -5.89
C GLU A 324 -11.25 -39.54 -5.24
N LYS A 325 -11.53 -39.59 -3.94
CA LYS A 325 -12.06 -38.55 -3.08
C LYS A 325 -10.96 -37.74 -2.37
N GLU A 326 -11.34 -36.52 -2.05
CA GLU A 326 -10.92 -35.62 -0.96
C GLU A 326 -10.09 -36.24 0.19
N PRO A 327 -8.98 -35.60 0.61
CA PRO A 327 -8.30 -35.92 1.87
C PRO A 327 -8.73 -34.98 3.01
N THR A 328 -9.41 -35.55 4.01
CA THR A 328 -9.64 -34.98 5.33
C THR A 328 -8.35 -35.03 6.17
N PHE A 329 -7.87 -33.88 6.66
CA PHE A 329 -6.73 -33.80 7.57
C PHE A 329 -7.20 -33.77 9.03
N ALA A 330 -6.78 -34.76 9.83
CA ALA A 330 -7.01 -34.82 11.28
C ALA A 330 -5.68 -34.66 12.05
N PRO A 331 -5.67 -34.02 13.23
CA PRO A 331 -4.44 -33.64 13.94
C PRO A 331 -3.84 -34.79 14.77
N PRO A 332 -2.50 -34.87 14.92
CA PRO A 332 -1.86 -35.88 15.76
C PRO A 332 -1.94 -35.57 17.26
N LYS A 333 -2.05 -36.66 18.03
CA LYS A 333 -2.19 -36.72 19.49
C LYS A 333 -0.89 -36.36 20.22
N ARG A 334 -1.07 -35.74 21.39
CA ARG A 334 -0.05 -35.43 22.41
C ARG A 334 0.48 -36.70 23.08
N THR A 335 1.79 -36.79 23.22
CA THR A 335 2.48 -37.67 24.18
C THR A 335 3.15 -36.80 25.24
N ASN A 336 2.76 -37.02 26.50
CA ASN A 336 3.38 -36.44 27.69
C ASN A 336 4.72 -37.11 27.95
N THR A 337 5.79 -36.33 28.07
CA THR A 337 7.02 -36.72 28.75
C THR A 337 7.31 -35.70 29.84
N ASN A 338 7.22 -36.16 31.09
CA ASN A 338 7.61 -35.48 32.31
C ASN A 338 9.14 -35.35 32.38
N GLU A 339 9.73 -34.28 31.84
CA GLU A 339 11.11 -33.88 32.14
C GLU A 339 11.27 -32.37 31.91
N LEU A 340 10.94 -31.53 32.91
CA LEU A 340 11.68 -30.30 33.27
C LEU A 340 11.03 -29.61 34.48
N GLU A 341 10.85 -30.36 35.56
CA GLU A 341 10.56 -29.79 36.88
C GLU A 341 11.91 -29.58 37.58
N ASN A 342 12.58 -28.45 37.32
CA ASN A 342 13.65 -27.86 38.14
C ASN A 342 14.33 -26.68 37.42
N ALA A 343 13.75 -25.48 37.52
CA ALA A 343 14.48 -24.24 37.24
C ALA A 343 13.87 -23.02 37.95
N TYR A 344 13.46 -23.18 39.21
CA TYR A 344 13.30 -22.06 40.13
C TYR A 344 14.03 -22.41 41.43
N SER A 345 15.32 -22.05 41.48
CA SER A 345 16.01 -21.82 42.74
C SER A 345 16.78 -20.52 42.65
N VAL A 346 16.47 -19.68 43.63
CA VAL A 346 16.97 -18.34 43.90
C VAL A 346 18.42 -18.46 44.39
N GLU A 347 19.37 -17.77 43.74
CA GLU A 347 20.65 -17.44 44.37
C GLU A 347 21.23 -16.12 43.83
N ALA A 348 21.88 -15.40 44.74
CA ALA A 348 22.20 -13.98 44.75
C ALA A 348 23.35 -13.55 43.79
N PRO A 349 23.52 -12.25 43.51
CA PRO A 349 24.43 -11.76 42.47
C PRO A 349 25.90 -11.81 42.91
N LYS A 350 26.76 -12.41 42.08
CA LYS A 350 28.23 -12.32 42.21
C LYS A 350 28.72 -11.04 41.53
N VAL A 351 29.23 -10.15 42.38
CA VAL A 351 29.98 -8.94 42.07
C VAL A 351 31.36 -9.33 41.55
N SER A 352 31.78 -8.76 40.41
CA SER A 352 33.18 -8.76 39.98
C SER A 352 33.77 -7.34 40.16
N PRO A 353 35.02 -7.19 40.63
CA PRO A 353 35.53 -5.90 41.12
C PRO A 353 36.10 -5.00 40.01
N LEU A 354 35.91 -3.69 40.16
CA LEU A 354 36.61 -2.62 39.45
C LEU A 354 38.11 -2.57 39.80
N PRO A 355 39.00 -2.21 38.85
CA PRO A 355 40.31 -1.63 39.16
C PRO A 355 40.22 -0.10 39.46
N PRO A 356 41.14 0.45 40.29
CA PRO A 356 41.07 1.81 40.84
C PRO A 356 41.48 2.91 39.86
N PRO A 357 41.13 4.19 40.12
CA PRO A 357 41.43 5.31 39.22
C PRO A 357 42.83 5.88 39.49
N GLU A 358 43.64 6.00 38.44
CA GLU A 358 44.86 6.82 38.45
C GLU A 358 44.56 8.26 37.99
N ASN A 359 45.17 9.18 38.71
CA ASN A 359 45.01 10.61 38.65
C ASN A 359 46.17 11.20 37.83
N TYR A 360 45.91 11.71 36.63
CA TYR A 360 46.82 12.62 35.93
C TYR A 360 46.03 13.77 35.30
N GLY A 361 46.41 14.98 35.70
CA GLY A 361 45.86 16.21 35.17
C GLY A 361 46.49 16.65 33.86
N ALA A 362 45.84 17.67 33.30
CA ALA A 362 46.35 18.71 32.41
C ALA A 362 46.53 18.42 30.90
N SER A 363 45.79 19.24 30.15
CA SER A 363 46.19 19.93 28.91
C SER A 363 45.91 19.31 27.55
N SER A 364 45.03 20.02 26.83
CA SER A 364 45.08 20.40 25.41
C SER A 364 45.72 19.44 24.40
N VAL A 365 44.93 19.04 23.39
CA VAL A 365 45.16 19.33 21.95
C VAL A 365 44.18 18.47 21.14
N SER A 366 43.39 19.13 20.30
CA SER A 366 42.50 18.52 19.32
C SER A 366 43.29 17.81 18.21
N PRO A 367 42.89 16.62 17.73
CA PRO A 367 43.40 16.10 16.47
C PRO A 367 42.69 16.75 15.29
N GLN A 368 43.48 17.34 14.39
CA GLN A 368 43.06 17.93 13.12
C GLN A 368 42.43 16.89 12.19
N ARG A 369 41.34 17.30 11.54
CA ARG A 369 40.66 16.59 10.45
C ARG A 369 41.45 16.82 9.14
N PRO A 370 41.83 15.79 8.37
CA PRO A 370 42.36 16.00 7.03
C PRO A 370 41.25 16.41 6.05
N ALA A 371 41.56 17.38 5.19
CA ALA A 371 40.68 17.86 4.13
C ALA A 371 40.81 17.04 2.83
N LEU A 372 39.69 17.03 2.09
CA LEU A 372 39.46 16.73 0.66
C LEU A 372 40.63 16.18 -0.20
N GLY A 373 40.36 15.03 -0.84
CA GLY A 373 41.05 14.56 -2.04
C GLY A 373 40.09 13.78 -2.95
N ALA A 374 40.16 14.07 -4.25
CA ALA A 374 39.40 13.46 -5.35
C ALA A 374 40.05 12.15 -5.86
N TYR A 375 39.31 11.44 -6.71
CA TYR A 375 39.63 10.23 -7.52
C TYR A 375 39.39 8.86 -6.89
N HIS A 376 38.40 8.12 -7.39
CA HIS A 376 38.65 7.03 -8.35
C HIS A 376 37.35 6.58 -9.06
N ASN A 377 37.43 6.55 -10.40
CA ASN A 377 36.53 5.79 -11.27
C ASN A 377 36.60 4.31 -10.88
N SER A 378 35.46 3.68 -10.62
CA SER A 378 35.38 2.22 -10.57
C SER A 378 35.03 1.71 -11.95
N ASP A 379 36.02 1.12 -12.61
CA ASP A 379 35.84 0.32 -13.83
C ASP A 379 34.79 -0.77 -13.62
N ILE A 380 33.96 -0.97 -14.65
CA ILE A 380 33.01 -2.08 -14.77
C ILE A 380 33.81 -3.38 -14.67
N THR A 381 33.66 -4.11 -13.57
CA THR A 381 34.24 -5.45 -13.43
C THR A 381 33.67 -6.40 -14.49
N GLN A 382 34.54 -7.08 -15.22
CA GLN A 382 34.23 -8.07 -16.28
C GLN A 382 33.25 -9.19 -15.86
N SER A 383 33.01 -9.38 -14.55
CA SER A 383 32.01 -10.31 -14.02
C SER A 383 30.56 -9.94 -14.35
N TYR A 384 30.28 -8.69 -14.76
CA TYR A 384 28.93 -8.22 -15.09
C TYR A 384 28.51 -8.51 -16.55
N VAL A 385 29.47 -8.62 -17.47
CA VAL A 385 29.19 -8.86 -18.90
C VAL A 385 28.86 -10.32 -19.19
N GLY A 386 29.45 -11.27 -18.44
CA GLY A 386 29.21 -12.71 -18.62
C GLY A 386 27.83 -13.20 -18.15
N ARG A 387 27.18 -12.49 -17.21
CA ARG A 387 25.89 -12.92 -16.65
C ARG A 387 24.69 -12.53 -17.53
N GLN A 388 24.85 -11.54 -18.41
CA GLN A 388 23.80 -11.15 -19.37
C GLN A 388 23.65 -12.12 -20.55
N GLN A 389 24.74 -12.79 -20.98
CA GLN A 389 24.66 -13.76 -22.09
C GLN A 389 23.97 -15.07 -21.69
N SER A 390 24.04 -15.48 -20.42
CA SER A 390 23.38 -16.71 -19.96
C SER A 390 21.86 -16.58 -19.83
N ALA A 391 21.32 -15.36 -19.69
CA ALA A 391 19.87 -15.12 -19.63
C ALA A 391 19.19 -15.08 -21.01
N ALA A 392 19.94 -14.87 -22.09
CA ALA A 392 19.40 -14.86 -23.46
C ALA A 392 19.18 -16.27 -24.05
N ASN A 393 19.77 -17.32 -23.47
CA ASN A 393 19.73 -18.70 -24.00
C ASN A 393 18.97 -19.72 -23.12
N GLY A 394 18.20 -19.28 -22.12
CA GLY A 394 17.16 -20.12 -21.50
C GLY A 394 17.60 -21.42 -20.81
N LEU A 395 18.80 -21.48 -20.21
CA LEU A 395 19.24 -22.64 -19.43
C LEU A 395 18.96 -22.44 -17.93
N SER A 396 17.93 -23.12 -17.41
CA SER A 396 17.64 -23.29 -15.98
C SER A 396 18.66 -24.24 -15.36
N MET A 397 19.37 -23.79 -14.32
CA MET A 397 20.15 -24.67 -13.45
C MET A 397 19.37 -24.94 -12.15
N HIS A 398 18.96 -26.19 -11.96
CA HIS A 398 18.53 -26.72 -10.67
C HIS A 398 19.73 -26.81 -9.72
N GLY A 399 19.56 -26.39 -8.47
CA GLY A 399 20.53 -26.56 -7.39
C GLY A 399 19.98 -27.51 -6.34
N ALA A 400 20.75 -28.57 -6.06
CA ALA A 400 20.57 -29.53 -4.98
C ALA A 400 20.91 -28.93 -3.60
#